data_AF-A0A1A9RI05-F1
#
_entry.id   AF-A0A1A9RI05-F1
#
_cell.length_a   1.000
_cell.length_b   1.000
_cell.length_c   1.000
_cell.angle_alpha   90.00
_cell.angle_beta   90.00
_cell.angle_gamma   90.00
#
_symmetry.space_group_name_H-M   'P 1'
#
loop_
_entity.id
_entity.type
_entity.pdbx_description
1 polymer ?
#
loop_
_entity_poly.entity_id
_entity_poly.type
_entity_poly.pdbx_seq_one_letter_code
_entity_poly.pdbx_strand_id
1 'polypeptide(L)'
;MIWVLPVLAAMGVSAWIYNSVSEEEQRAQRQWHEKRRSVQKTLSEHRSHIERHIRQAQSSHDFHYLVEMHYSSVQIANAAYKLLDDARSSLNAMHTMLNNAKQRKLSLERNLAFAQGQKNRAAMARIIADLKRINASRHALFEEKNKQKAEKDKLYQEVKRLNQQTSELKQHIRHCCGSKGQIWFQNLERRKKLRSA
;
A
#
# COMPACT_ATOMS: atom_id res chain seq x y z
N MET A 1 -26.58 -41.54 -1.63
CA MET A 1 -25.94 -42.48 -2.57
C MET A 1 -24.47 -42.15 -2.69
N ILE A 2 -23.66 -42.84 -1.88
CA ILE A 2 -22.20 -42.89 -1.94
C ILE A 2 -21.94 -44.39 -2.09
N TRP A 3 -21.45 -44.82 -3.25
CA TRP A 3 -21.03 -46.21 -3.43
C TRP A 3 -19.64 -46.36 -2.82
N VAL A 4 -19.62 -46.69 -1.53
CA VAL A 4 -18.42 -47.22 -0.87
C VAL A 4 -18.36 -48.70 -1.27
N LEU A 5 -17.50 -49.02 -2.25
CA LEU A 5 -17.21 -50.41 -2.56
C LEU A 5 -16.49 -51.04 -1.35
N PRO A 6 -16.98 -52.18 -0.84
CA PRO A 6 -16.38 -52.84 0.30
C PRO A 6 -15.09 -53.51 -0.16
N VAL A 7 -13.95 -53.04 0.37
CA VAL A 7 -12.69 -53.79 0.29
C VAL A 7 -12.80 -54.92 1.31
N LEU A 8 -13.42 -56.03 0.87
CA LEU A 8 -13.45 -57.29 1.59
C LEU A 8 -12.12 -58.04 1.34
N ALA A 9 -11.42 -58.29 2.45
CA ALA A 9 -10.64 -59.49 2.78
C ALA A 9 -9.44 -59.86 1.86
N ALA A 10 -8.31 -60.40 2.31
CA ALA A 10 -8.04 -61.16 3.52
C ALA A 10 -6.53 -61.05 3.86
N MET A 11 -6.22 -60.54 5.05
CA MET A 11 -4.99 -60.93 5.73
C MET A 11 -5.36 -62.11 6.64
N GLY A 12 -4.74 -63.27 6.42
CA GLY A 12 -4.81 -64.39 7.35
C GLY A 12 -5.79 -65.50 6.97
N VAL A 13 -5.46 -66.28 5.93
CA VAL A 13 -5.80 -67.70 5.86
C VAL A 13 -4.53 -68.47 5.48
N SER A 14 -3.93 -69.06 6.51
CA SER A 14 -3.12 -70.29 6.56
C SER A 14 -2.08 -70.61 5.48
N ALA A 15 -0.87 -70.86 5.98
CA ALA A 15 0.24 -71.58 5.36
C ALA A 15 -0.10 -73.05 5.00
N TRP A 16 -1.09 -73.28 4.12
CA TRP A 16 -1.42 -74.61 3.59
C TRP A 16 -1.82 -74.58 2.10
N ILE A 17 -1.05 -73.85 1.28
CA ILE A 17 -1.03 -74.06 -0.18
C ILE A 17 0.44 -73.99 -0.63
N TYR A 18 1.21 -75.05 -0.33
CA TYR A 18 2.56 -75.22 -0.87
C TYR A 18 2.64 -76.50 -1.74
N ASN A 19 1.58 -76.79 -2.50
CA ASN A 19 1.66 -77.83 -3.53
C ASN A 19 0.78 -77.61 -4.77
N SER A 20 0.24 -76.41 -4.99
CA SER A 20 -0.36 -76.04 -6.26
C SER A 20 -0.39 -74.52 -6.41
N VAL A 21 0.78 -73.89 -6.45
CA VAL A 21 0.86 -72.53 -7.02
C VAL A 21 0.56 -72.72 -8.50
N SER A 22 -0.70 -72.50 -8.89
CA SER A 22 -1.09 -72.52 -10.29
C SER A 22 -0.37 -71.38 -11.00
N GLU A 23 -0.07 -71.54 -12.29
CA GLU A 23 0.54 -70.46 -13.07
C GLU A 23 -0.26 -69.15 -13.01
N GLU A 24 -1.55 -69.21 -12.69
CA GLU A 24 -2.46 -68.07 -12.53
C GLU A 24 -2.09 -67.20 -11.32
N GLU A 25 -1.71 -67.77 -10.17
CA GLU A 25 -1.33 -67.00 -8.99
C GLU A 25 0.00 -66.26 -9.20
N GLN A 26 0.97 -66.91 -9.86
CA GLN A 26 2.23 -66.24 -10.22
C GLN A 26 2.03 -65.16 -11.29
N ARG A 27 1.09 -65.34 -12.22
CA ARG A 27 0.72 -64.31 -13.20
C ARG A 27 0.01 -63.15 -12.52
N ALA A 28 -0.91 -63.40 -11.59
CA ALA A 28 -1.62 -62.38 -10.82
C ALA A 28 -0.65 -61.57 -9.95
N GLN A 29 0.33 -62.20 -9.32
CA GLN A 29 1.34 -61.51 -8.51
C GLN A 29 2.29 -60.67 -9.36
N ARG A 30 2.74 -61.16 -10.52
CA ARG A 30 3.53 -60.36 -11.48
C ARG A 30 2.74 -59.15 -12.00
N GLN A 31 1.49 -59.36 -12.42
CA GLN A 31 0.60 -58.29 -12.85
C GLN A 31 0.34 -57.26 -11.73
N TRP A 32 0.17 -57.71 -10.49
CA TRP A 32 0.05 -56.81 -9.34
C TRP A 32 1.30 -55.95 -9.14
N HIS A 33 2.50 -56.54 -9.18
CA HIS A 33 3.74 -55.80 -9.00
C HIS A 33 4.02 -54.79 -10.13
N GLU A 34 3.68 -55.13 -11.37
CA GLU A 34 3.78 -54.24 -12.53
C GLU A 34 2.76 -53.11 -12.46
N LYS A 35 1.49 -53.44 -12.19
CA LYS A 35 0.40 -52.47 -12.08
C LYS A 35 0.59 -51.53 -10.89
N ARG A 36 1.06 -52.05 -9.75
CA ARG A 36 1.43 -51.24 -8.57
C ARG A 36 2.54 -50.26 -8.89
N ARG A 37 3.61 -50.69 -9.56
CA ARG A 37 4.71 -49.80 -9.96
C ARG A 37 4.25 -48.72 -10.93
N SER A 38 3.46 -49.11 -11.93
CA SER A 38 2.87 -48.18 -12.90
C SER A 38 2.00 -47.11 -12.21
N VAL A 39 1.06 -47.54 -11.36
CA VAL A 39 0.18 -46.64 -10.62
C VAL A 39 0.94 -45.74 -9.65
N GLN A 40 1.96 -46.26 -8.93
CA GLN A 40 2.80 -45.44 -8.05
C GLN A 40 3.56 -44.37 -8.82
N LYS A 41 4.09 -44.71 -10.00
CA LYS A 41 4.76 -43.74 -10.89
C LYS A 41 3.77 -42.66 -11.32
N THR A 42 2.62 -43.02 -11.87
CA THR A 42 1.58 -42.08 -12.30
C THR A 42 1.09 -41.19 -11.15
N LEU A 43 0.92 -41.74 -9.94
CA LEU A 43 0.50 -40.98 -8.76
C LEU A 43 1.56 -39.96 -8.33
N SER A 44 2.84 -40.32 -8.38
CA SER A 44 3.96 -39.40 -8.08
C SER A 44 4.05 -38.27 -9.11
N GLU A 45 3.89 -38.59 -10.40
CA GLU A 45 3.87 -37.61 -11.48
C GLU A 45 2.69 -36.63 -11.33
N HIS A 46 1.49 -37.16 -11.05
CA HIS A 46 0.31 -36.33 -10.81
C HIS A 46 0.43 -35.46 -9.56
N ARG A 47 0.98 -35.98 -8.45
CA ARG A 47 1.27 -35.17 -7.26
C ARG A 47 2.24 -34.03 -7.58
N SER A 48 3.33 -34.33 -8.29
CA SER A 48 4.29 -33.30 -8.74
C SER A 48 3.62 -32.26 -9.65
N HIS A 49 2.72 -32.68 -10.54
CA HIS A 49 1.98 -31.78 -11.43
C HIS A 49 1.05 -30.85 -10.65
N ILE A 50 0.26 -31.39 -9.73
CA ILE A 50 -0.65 -30.61 -8.88
C ILE A 50 0.13 -29.58 -8.07
N GLU A 51 1.20 -30.00 -7.38
CA GLU A 51 2.02 -29.07 -6.61
C GLU A 51 2.66 -27.98 -7.47
N ARG A 52 3.12 -28.33 -8.68
CA ARG A 52 3.70 -27.37 -9.62
C ARG A 52 2.65 -26.35 -10.07
N HIS A 53 1.45 -26.79 -10.41
CA HIS A 53 0.35 -25.91 -10.81
C HIS A 53 -0.09 -25.00 -9.65
N ILE A 54 -0.20 -25.51 -8.43
CA ILE A 54 -0.54 -24.72 -7.24
C ILE A 54 0.53 -23.63 -7.02
N ARG A 55 1.82 -24.02 -7.00
CA ARG A 55 2.93 -23.06 -6.82
C ARG A 55 2.95 -22.00 -7.92
N GLN A 56 2.71 -22.39 -9.16
CA GLN A 56 2.66 -21.46 -10.29
C GLN A 56 1.47 -20.50 -10.20
N ALA A 57 0.29 -20.99 -9.81
CA ALA A 57 -0.90 -20.17 -9.62
C ALA A 57 -0.70 -19.15 -8.50
N GLN A 58 -0.15 -19.58 -7.35
CA GLN A 58 0.18 -18.71 -6.22
C GLN A 58 1.19 -17.64 -6.62
N SER A 59 2.33 -18.03 -7.20
CA SER A 59 3.34 -17.08 -7.66
C SER A 59 2.81 -16.05 -8.66
N SER A 60 1.91 -16.48 -9.56
CA SER A 60 1.27 -15.56 -10.49
C SER A 60 0.29 -14.61 -9.79
N HIS A 61 -0.52 -15.11 -8.86
CA HIS A 61 -1.45 -14.30 -8.07
C HIS A 61 -0.71 -13.25 -7.24
N ASP A 62 0.31 -13.67 -6.49
CA ASP A 62 1.13 -12.81 -5.64
C ASP A 62 1.78 -11.69 -6.47
N PHE A 63 2.34 -12.02 -7.64
CA PHE A 63 2.90 -11.03 -8.55
C PHE A 63 1.88 -9.95 -8.95
N HIS A 64 0.67 -10.34 -9.37
CA HIS A 64 -0.35 -9.39 -9.79
C HIS A 64 -0.83 -8.51 -8.64
N TYR A 65 -1.07 -9.12 -7.47
CA TYR A 65 -1.47 -8.40 -6.26
C TYR A 65 -0.43 -7.35 -5.84
N LEU A 66 0.85 -7.72 -5.80
CA LEU A 66 1.92 -6.80 -5.42
C LEU A 66 2.09 -5.66 -6.42
N VAL A 67 1.95 -5.94 -7.73
CA VAL A 67 1.99 -4.91 -8.78
C VAL A 67 0.83 -3.93 -8.65
N GLU A 68 -0.38 -4.41 -8.37
CA GLU A 68 -1.55 -3.57 -8.12
C GLU A 68 -1.34 -2.68 -6.88
N MET A 69 -0.86 -3.27 -5.79
CA MET A 69 -0.52 -2.53 -4.56
C MET A 69 0.53 -1.44 -4.84
N HIS A 70 1.56 -1.73 -5.65
CA HIS A 70 2.56 -0.73 -6.04
C HIS A 70 1.91 0.45 -6.78
N TYR A 71 1.03 0.19 -7.75
CA TYR A 71 0.35 1.27 -8.47
C TYR A 71 -0.58 2.08 -7.57
N SER A 72 -1.34 1.42 -6.71
CA SER A 72 -2.19 2.08 -5.71
C SER A 72 -1.36 2.97 -4.78
N SER A 73 -0.23 2.47 -4.28
CA SER A 73 0.68 3.22 -3.42
C SER A 73 1.24 4.48 -4.12
N VAL A 74 1.63 4.37 -5.39
CA VAL A 74 2.07 5.52 -6.20
C VAL A 74 0.94 6.55 -6.38
N GLN A 75 -0.30 6.11 -6.62
CA GLN A 75 -1.44 7.03 -6.75
C GLN A 75 -1.71 7.80 -5.45
N ILE A 76 -1.70 7.10 -4.31
CA ILE A 76 -1.87 7.73 -2.99
C ILE A 76 -0.73 8.71 -2.71
N ALA A 77 0.52 8.35 -3.01
CA ALA A 77 1.66 9.24 -2.85
C ALA A 77 1.51 10.52 -3.71
N ASN A 78 1.05 10.40 -4.96
CA ASN A 78 0.79 11.56 -5.82
C ASN A 78 -0.30 12.47 -5.24
N ALA A 79 -1.40 11.90 -4.74
CA ALA A 79 -2.46 12.67 -4.11
C ALA A 79 -1.96 13.40 -2.84
N ALA A 80 -1.14 12.71 -2.04
CA ALA A 80 -0.56 13.29 -0.83
C ALA A 80 0.46 14.40 -1.15
N TYR A 81 1.24 14.27 -2.24
CA TYR A 81 2.08 15.36 -2.73
C TYR A 81 1.29 16.59 -3.16
N LYS A 82 0.15 16.40 -3.83
CA LYS A 82 -0.75 17.51 -4.17
C LYS A 82 -1.28 18.20 -2.90
N LEU A 83 -1.73 17.43 -1.91
CA LEU A 83 -2.19 17.98 -0.64
C LEU A 83 -1.09 18.76 0.10
N LEU A 84 0.17 18.31 0.03
CA LEU A 84 1.32 19.05 0.57
C LEU A 84 1.52 20.39 -0.14
N ASP A 85 1.30 20.46 -1.45
CA ASP A 85 1.41 21.69 -2.23
C ASP A 85 0.26 22.66 -1.90
N ASP A 86 -0.97 22.15 -1.81
CA ASP A 86 -2.14 22.91 -1.37
C ASP A 86 -1.92 23.50 0.04
N ALA A 87 -1.34 22.71 0.96
CA ALA A 87 -1.00 23.18 2.31
C ALA A 87 0.08 24.28 2.31
N ARG A 88 1.08 24.22 1.41
CA ARG A 88 2.07 25.29 1.24
C ARG A 88 1.42 26.58 0.73
N SER A 89 0.55 26.45 -0.26
CA SER A 89 -0.21 27.58 -0.82
C SER A 89 -1.10 28.23 0.24
N SER A 90 -1.79 27.42 1.05
CA SER A 90 -2.61 27.90 2.16
C SER A 90 -1.79 28.64 3.23
N LEU A 91 -0.63 28.10 3.64
CA LEU A 91 0.27 28.77 4.59
C LEU A 91 0.80 30.11 4.05
N ASN A 92 1.09 30.19 2.75
CA ASN A 92 1.48 31.43 2.09
C ASN A 92 0.35 32.47 2.09
N ALA A 93 -0.90 32.04 1.84
CA ALA A 93 -2.06 32.91 1.95
C ALA A 93 -2.24 33.44 3.39
N MET A 94 -2.08 32.59 4.40
CA MET A 94 -2.10 33.01 5.81
C MET A 94 -0.99 34.02 6.13
N HIS A 95 0.21 33.85 5.57
CA HIS A 95 1.29 34.83 5.70
C HIS A 95 0.90 36.20 5.12
N THR A 96 0.30 36.22 3.94
CA THR A 96 -0.22 37.44 3.32
C THR A 96 -1.31 38.09 4.18
N MET A 97 -2.24 37.31 4.72
CA MET A 97 -3.28 37.81 5.63
C MET A 97 -2.68 38.44 6.91
N LEU A 98 -1.67 37.80 7.50
CA LEU A 98 -0.96 38.32 8.68
C LEU A 98 -0.23 39.64 8.36
N ASN A 99 0.39 39.74 7.20
CA ASN A 99 1.04 40.97 6.74
C ASN A 99 0.02 42.10 6.51
N ASN A 100 -1.10 41.81 5.87
CA ASN A 100 -2.19 42.78 5.68
C ASN A 100 -2.76 43.24 7.02
N ALA A 101 -2.98 42.32 7.96
CA ALA A 101 -3.44 42.67 9.30
C ALA A 101 -2.42 43.51 10.08
N LYS A 102 -1.11 43.26 9.90
CA LYS A 102 -0.04 44.10 10.45
C LYS A 102 -0.09 45.51 9.86
N GLN A 103 -0.23 45.66 8.54
CA GLN A 103 -0.32 46.97 7.88
C GLN A 103 -1.55 47.75 8.35
N ARG A 104 -2.70 47.07 8.49
CA ARG A 104 -3.93 47.71 8.97
C ARG A 104 -3.83 48.13 10.44
N LYS A 105 -3.17 47.33 11.29
CA LYS A 105 -2.85 47.72 12.66
C LYS A 105 -2.02 49.01 12.71
N LEU A 106 -0.94 49.08 11.93
CA LEU A 106 -0.08 50.28 11.86
C LEU A 106 -0.84 51.52 11.34
N SER A 107 -1.78 51.34 10.42
CA SER A 107 -2.66 52.41 9.95
C SER A 107 -3.59 52.92 11.06
N LEU A 108 -4.23 52.01 11.81
CA LEU A 108 -5.07 52.36 12.95
C LEU A 108 -4.28 53.03 14.09
N GLU A 109 -3.05 52.59 14.36
CA GLU A 109 -2.19 53.24 15.36
C GLU A 109 -1.85 54.69 14.96
N ARG A 110 -1.57 54.94 13.68
CA ARG A 110 -1.39 56.30 13.15
C ARG A 110 -2.66 57.14 13.27
N ASN A 111 -3.82 56.57 12.92
CA ASN A 111 -5.11 57.25 13.04
C ASN A 111 -5.47 57.55 14.50
N LEU A 112 -5.09 56.66 15.43
CA LEU A 112 -5.30 56.87 16.86
C LEU A 112 -4.47 58.06 17.36
N ALA A 113 -3.19 58.13 16.99
CA ALA A 113 -2.31 59.25 17.34
C ALA A 113 -2.85 60.58 16.79
N PHE A 114 -3.38 60.58 15.56
CA PHE A 114 -4.02 61.76 14.98
C PHE A 114 -5.30 62.16 15.73
N ALA A 115 -6.18 61.21 16.05
CA ALA A 115 -7.42 61.47 16.80
C ALA A 115 -7.14 61.97 18.23
N GLN A 116 -6.05 61.50 18.85
CA GLN A 116 -5.57 62.02 20.13
C GLN A 116 -5.15 63.49 20.03
N GLY A 117 -4.40 63.87 18.99
CA GLY A 117 -4.03 65.26 18.72
C GLY A 117 -5.26 66.17 18.51
N GLN A 118 -6.31 65.64 17.89
CA GLN A 118 -7.59 66.35 17.71
C GLN A 118 -8.53 66.29 18.94
N LYS A 119 -8.17 65.58 20.00
CA LYS A 119 -9.02 65.30 21.18
C LYS A 119 -10.39 64.69 20.82
N ASN A 120 -10.49 63.97 19.70
CA ASN A 120 -11.73 63.38 19.22
C ASN A 120 -12.01 62.03 19.90
N ARG A 121 -12.67 62.07 21.05
CA ARG A 121 -12.96 60.88 21.89
C ARG A 121 -13.76 59.79 21.16
N ALA A 122 -14.73 60.18 20.33
CA ALA A 122 -15.56 59.22 19.60
C ALA A 122 -14.74 58.44 18.56
N ALA A 123 -13.85 59.11 17.82
CA ALA A 123 -12.93 58.47 16.89
C ALA A 123 -11.94 57.54 17.62
N MET A 124 -11.37 57.99 18.74
CA MET A 124 -10.45 57.18 19.55
C MET A 124 -11.11 55.87 20.01
N ALA A 125 -12.33 55.93 20.56
CA ALA A 125 -13.04 54.74 21.04
C ALA A 125 -13.27 53.70 19.92
N ARG A 126 -13.68 54.16 18.72
CA ARG A 126 -13.86 53.29 17.55
C ARG A 126 -12.55 52.65 17.11
N ILE A 127 -11.47 53.43 17.00
CA ILE A 127 -10.16 52.93 16.57
C ILE A 127 -9.59 51.91 17.57
N ILE A 128 -9.77 52.13 18.88
CA ILE A 128 -9.36 51.18 19.93
C ILE A 128 -10.13 49.86 19.79
N ALA A 129 -11.44 49.91 19.51
CA ALA A 129 -12.23 48.70 19.29
C ALA A 129 -11.75 47.93 18.05
N ASP A 130 -11.45 48.62 16.94
CA ASP A 130 -10.90 48.00 15.73
C ASP A 130 -9.52 47.39 15.96
N LEU A 131 -8.65 48.07 16.73
CA LEU A 131 -7.34 47.54 17.13
C LEU A 131 -7.48 46.25 17.95
N LYS A 132 -8.42 46.20 18.90
CA LYS A 132 -8.72 44.96 19.65
C LYS A 132 -9.14 43.84 18.71
N ARG A 133 -10.04 44.11 17.76
CA ARG A 133 -10.52 43.13 16.79
C ARG A 133 -9.38 42.59 15.92
N ILE A 134 -8.55 43.47 15.38
CA ILE A 134 -7.41 43.08 14.54
C ILE A 134 -6.38 42.27 15.33
N ASN A 135 -6.08 42.64 16.57
CA ASN A 135 -5.15 41.86 17.39
C ASN A 135 -5.71 40.45 17.67
N ALA A 136 -7.00 40.32 17.96
CA ALA A 136 -7.65 39.01 18.14
C ALA A 136 -7.58 38.17 16.85
N SER A 137 -7.94 38.74 15.69
CA SER A 137 -7.85 38.05 14.41
C SER A 137 -6.42 37.64 14.06
N ARG A 138 -5.43 38.49 14.33
CA ARG A 138 -4.00 38.16 14.12
C ARG A 138 -3.58 36.98 14.99
N HIS A 139 -3.98 36.96 16.26
CA HIS A 139 -3.64 35.87 17.17
C HIS A 139 -4.25 34.55 16.67
N ALA A 140 -5.54 34.55 16.31
CA ALA A 140 -6.20 33.38 15.75
C ALA A 140 -5.51 32.86 14.47
N LEU A 141 -5.12 33.76 13.55
CA LEU A 141 -4.39 33.40 12.33
C LEU A 141 -3.00 32.80 12.62
N PHE A 142 -2.31 33.28 13.66
CA PHE A 142 -1.03 32.70 14.06
C PHE A 142 -1.18 31.28 14.61
N GLU A 143 -2.17 31.06 15.47
CA GLU A 143 -2.48 29.73 16.00
C GLU A 143 -2.84 28.75 14.89
N GLU A 144 -3.72 29.17 13.97
CA GLU A 144 -4.13 28.34 12.83
C GLU A 144 -2.95 27.99 11.92
N LYS A 145 -2.13 28.98 11.59
CA LYS A 145 -0.90 28.76 10.81
C LYS A 145 0.03 27.75 11.49
N ASN A 146 0.20 27.82 12.81
CA ASN A 146 1.06 26.90 13.55
C ASN A 146 0.51 25.47 13.50
N LYS A 147 -0.79 25.28 13.69
CA LYS A 147 -1.46 23.98 13.56
C LYS A 147 -1.28 23.40 12.16
N GLN A 148 -1.63 24.18 11.13
CA GLN A 148 -1.52 23.72 9.74
C GLN A 148 -0.06 23.41 9.35
N LYS A 149 0.92 24.18 9.86
CA LYS A 149 2.34 23.86 9.68
C LYS A 149 2.69 22.50 10.26
N ALA A 150 2.25 22.21 11.49
CA ALA A 150 2.51 20.93 12.14
C ALA A 150 1.85 19.77 11.38
N GLU A 151 0.62 19.93 10.92
CA GLU A 151 -0.10 18.94 10.10
C GLU A 151 0.62 18.68 8.77
N LYS A 152 1.04 19.73 8.07
CA LYS A 152 1.82 19.61 6.82
C LYS A 152 3.16 18.92 7.06
N ASP A 153 3.86 19.22 8.15
CA ASP A 153 5.13 18.58 8.48
C ASP A 153 4.94 17.09 8.80
N LYS A 154 3.85 16.72 9.51
CA LYS A 154 3.46 15.31 9.73
C LYS A 154 3.15 14.60 8.42
N LEU A 155 2.30 15.19 7.57
CA LEU A 155 1.96 14.64 6.25
C LEU A 155 3.21 14.42 5.40
N TYR A 156 4.19 15.33 5.45
CA TYR A 156 5.44 15.18 4.72
C TYR A 156 6.23 13.94 5.16
N GLN A 157 6.30 13.67 6.47
CA GLN A 157 6.96 12.46 6.97
C GLN A 157 6.21 11.18 6.55
N GLU A 158 4.89 11.21 6.57
CA GLU A 158 4.06 10.07 6.12
C GLU A 158 4.26 9.78 4.63
N VAL A 159 4.30 10.80 3.78
CA VAL A 159 4.60 10.65 2.35
C VAL A 159 6.01 10.10 2.13
N LYS A 160 7.00 10.58 2.88
CA LYS A 160 8.37 10.05 2.81
C LYS A 160 8.40 8.56 3.16
N ARG A 161 7.70 8.15 4.23
CA ARG A 161 7.59 6.75 4.63
C ARG A 161 6.88 5.91 3.57
N LEU A 162 5.75 6.38 3.04
CA LEU A 162 5.01 5.68 1.99
C LEU A 162 5.86 5.47 0.74
N ASN A 163 6.62 6.49 0.31
CA ASN A 163 7.52 6.37 -0.82
C ASN A 163 8.64 5.35 -0.58
N GLN A 164 9.18 5.30 0.64
CA GLN A 164 10.17 4.28 1.01
C GLN A 164 9.57 2.88 0.90
N GLN A 165 8.40 2.64 1.49
CA GLN A 165 7.68 1.35 1.41
C GLN A 165 7.32 0.98 -0.04
N THR A 166 6.94 1.96 -0.86
CA THR A 166 6.66 1.76 -2.29
C THR A 166 7.91 1.34 -3.05
N SER A 167 9.06 1.94 -2.73
CA SER A 167 10.35 1.59 -3.32
C SER A 167 10.77 0.18 -2.92
N GLU A 168 10.60 -0.18 -1.64
CA GLU A 168 10.85 -1.53 -1.14
C GLU A 168 9.95 -2.56 -1.82
N LEU A 169 8.65 -2.27 -1.96
CA LEU A 169 7.70 -3.11 -2.70
C LEU A 169 8.13 -3.29 -4.16
N LYS A 170 8.60 -2.22 -4.82
CA LYS A 170 9.14 -2.30 -6.19
C LYS A 170 10.34 -3.25 -6.27
N GLN A 171 11.27 -3.19 -5.32
CA GLN A 171 12.42 -4.12 -5.28
C GLN A 171 11.97 -5.54 -4.94
N HIS A 172 11.01 -5.70 -4.02
CA HIS A 172 10.45 -7.00 -3.68
C HIS A 172 9.83 -7.68 -4.91
N ILE A 173 9.02 -6.96 -5.68
CA ILE A 173 8.45 -7.49 -6.94
C ILE A 173 9.58 -7.91 -7.91
N ARG A 174 10.63 -7.09 -8.04
CA ARG A 174 11.77 -7.40 -8.92
C ARG A 174 12.49 -8.70 -8.53
N HIS A 175 12.72 -8.91 -7.24
CA HIS A 175 13.58 -9.98 -6.75
C HIS A 175 12.82 -11.26 -6.36
N CYS A 176 11.56 -11.15 -5.95
CA CYS A 176 10.78 -12.27 -5.42
C CYS A 176 9.73 -12.83 -6.39
N CYS A 177 9.43 -12.15 -7.50
CA CYS A 177 8.42 -12.62 -8.49
C CYS A 177 9.02 -13.23 -9.77
N GLY A 178 10.28 -13.68 -9.71
CA GLY A 178 10.97 -14.33 -10.84
C GLY A 178 11.08 -13.45 -12.10
N SER A 179 11.03 -14.07 -13.28
CA SER A 179 11.19 -13.37 -14.57
C SER A 179 10.12 -12.30 -14.83
N LYS A 180 8.86 -12.56 -14.41
CA LYS A 180 7.76 -11.58 -14.52
C LYS A 180 8.08 -10.29 -13.76
N GLY A 181 8.59 -10.43 -12.54
CA GLY A 181 9.04 -9.31 -11.71
C GLY A 181 10.15 -8.48 -12.36
N GLN A 182 11.17 -9.16 -12.90
CA GLN A 182 12.29 -8.50 -13.58
C GLN A 182 11.85 -7.74 -14.83
N ILE A 183 11.02 -8.36 -15.69
CA ILE A 183 10.49 -7.74 -16.90
C ILE A 183 9.64 -6.51 -16.55
N TRP A 184 8.74 -6.65 -15.56
CA TRP A 184 7.92 -5.55 -15.08
C TRP A 184 8.77 -4.37 -14.60
N PHE A 185 9.81 -4.64 -13.80
CA PHE A 185 10.72 -3.61 -13.29
C PHE A 185 11.44 -2.89 -14.43
N GLN A 186 12.00 -3.61 -15.40
CA GLN A 186 12.68 -3.04 -16.56
C GLN A 186 11.73 -2.16 -17.39
N ASN A 187 10.51 -2.63 -17.62
CA ASN A 187 9.48 -1.86 -18.33
C ASN A 187 9.07 -0.60 -17.57
N LEU A 188 8.96 -0.67 -16.24
CA LEU A 188 8.68 0.48 -15.38
C LEU A 188 9.80 1.54 -15.46
N GLU A 189 11.05 1.13 -15.30
CA GLU A 189 12.21 2.04 -15.38
C GLU A 189 12.38 2.63 -16.79
N ARG A 190 12.11 1.86 -17.85
CA ARG A 190 12.10 2.38 -19.24
C ARG A 190 11.06 3.49 -19.39
N ARG A 191 9.82 3.27 -18.95
CA ARG A 191 8.76 4.28 -18.97
C ARG A 191 9.12 5.53 -18.18
N LYS A 192 9.80 5.37 -17.04
CA LYS A 192 10.25 6.50 -16.22
C LYS A 192 11.27 7.36 -16.97
N LYS A 193 12.27 6.74 -17.62
CA LYS A 193 13.27 7.46 -18.43
C LYS A 193 12.64 8.26 -19.58
N LEU A 194 11.65 7.68 -20.26
CA LEU A 194 10.93 8.34 -21.36
C LEU A 194 10.11 9.55 -20.91
N ARG A 195 9.64 9.58 -19.65
CA ARG A 195 8.89 10.72 -19.11
C ARG A 195 9.79 11.85 -18.60
N SER A 196 11.06 11.56 -18.36
CA SER A 196 12.05 12.52 -17.84
C SER A 196 12.99 13.08 -18.90
N ALA A 197 12.90 12.60 -20.14
CA ALA A 197 13.59 13.11 -21.32
C ALA A 197 12.68 14.12 -22.03
#